data_AF-A0A2M7ANE1-F1
#
_entry.id   AF-A0A2M7ANE1-F1
#
_cell.length_a   1.000
_cell.length_b   1.000
_cell.length_c   1.000
_cell.angle_alpha   90.00
_cell.angle_beta   90.00
_cell.angle_gamma   90.00
#
_symmetry.space_group_name_H-M   'P 1'
#
loop_
_entity.id
_entity.type
_entity.pdbx_description
1 polymer ?
#
loop_
_entity_poly.entity_id
_entity_poly.type
_entity_poly.pdbx_seq_one_letter_code
_entity_poly.pdbx_strand_id
1 'polypeptide(L)'
;MTISESELRQTGFELQQSREVLEKLGFWSGPDLALNHGLTIHPNTTTNLKLVATPKHLAPVDKLDPNIFPFLGQSVRSCLAQVGLETWLNQAAVDENLARSLETQEVILPFTACNFGQRPLEILTGDRIMRFFYVNPKNRLSGSALEDVVEQKQIEIAGKQGKDWVFVDEEGESLEARHGQTTVAIRFQLTDERLYIPSSDQSLRVTSKEELNNLLQPIPRGKELFFRVGQTLPIRLGDIKGMLNLGTHGDGGRHLQSPLVDPGYEGPLRTELFGPNHPDWVEMFFFR
;
A
#
# COMPACT_ATOMS: atom_id res chain seq x y z
N MET A 1 17.14 -26.33 17.60
CA MET A 1 17.95 -25.20 18.05
C MET A 1 17.06 -24.41 19.00
N THR A 2 17.42 -24.29 20.27
CA THR A 2 16.55 -23.71 21.31
C THR A 2 17.11 -22.34 21.65
N ILE A 3 16.37 -21.27 21.36
CA ILE A 3 16.77 -19.90 21.66
C ILE A 3 16.68 -19.71 23.17
N SER A 4 17.69 -19.09 23.77
CA SER A 4 17.72 -18.81 25.21
C SER A 4 16.78 -17.66 25.58
N GLU A 5 16.30 -17.64 26.83
CA GLU A 5 15.45 -16.56 27.34
C GLU A 5 16.16 -15.19 27.32
N SER A 6 17.49 -15.17 27.46
CA SER A 6 18.31 -13.97 27.34
C SER A 6 18.35 -13.42 25.92
N GLU A 7 18.45 -14.29 24.90
CA GLU A 7 18.42 -13.86 23.49
C GLU A 7 17.05 -13.29 23.12
N LEU A 8 15.95 -13.91 23.58
CA LEU A 8 14.59 -13.39 23.36
C LEU A 8 14.39 -12.00 23.98
N ARG A 9 14.91 -11.78 25.20
CA ARG A 9 14.83 -10.47 25.87
C ARG A 9 15.65 -9.41 25.15
N GLN A 10 16.82 -9.77 24.65
CA GLN A 10 17.68 -8.85 23.90
C GLN A 10 17.04 -8.44 22.57
N THR A 11 16.54 -9.41 21.78
CA THR A 11 15.83 -9.12 20.53
C THR A 11 14.59 -8.26 20.77
N GLY A 12 13.83 -8.51 21.85
CA GLY A 12 12.69 -7.68 22.23
C GLY A 12 13.06 -6.22 22.54
N PHE A 13 14.20 -6.01 23.20
CA PHE A 13 14.71 -4.68 23.51
C PHE A 13 15.18 -3.92 22.25
N GLU A 14 15.89 -4.59 21.35
CA GLU A 14 16.36 -4.00 20.09
C GLU A 14 15.19 -3.62 19.14
N LEU A 15 14.16 -4.45 19.08
CA LEU A 15 12.91 -4.16 18.37
C LEU A 15 12.19 -2.93 18.94
N GLN A 16 12.12 -2.82 20.27
CA GLN A 16 11.50 -1.68 20.95
C GLN A 16 12.24 -0.37 20.63
N GLN A 17 13.57 -0.38 20.67
CA GLN A 17 14.38 0.80 20.32
C GLN A 17 14.18 1.22 18.85
N SER A 18 14.21 0.26 17.93
CA SER A 18 13.98 0.52 16.50
C SER A 18 12.61 1.15 16.25
N ARG A 19 11.57 0.65 16.94
CA ARG A 19 10.23 1.22 16.89
C ARG A 19 10.17 2.65 17.42
N GLU A 20 10.79 2.93 18.57
CA GLU A 20 10.80 4.27 19.18
C GLU A 20 11.45 5.33 18.28
N VAL A 21 12.49 4.95 17.53
CA VAL A 21 13.12 5.84 16.55
C VAL A 21 12.17 6.16 15.40
N LEU A 22 11.49 5.14 14.84
CA LEU A 22 10.51 5.34 13.77
C LEU A 22 9.29 6.16 14.24
N GLU A 23 8.80 5.93 15.47
CA GLU A 23 7.65 6.66 16.03
C GLU A 23 7.87 8.19 16.03
N LYS A 24 9.12 8.67 16.15
CA LYS A 24 9.45 10.11 16.08
C LYS A 24 9.22 10.72 14.71
N LEU A 25 9.21 9.92 13.64
CA LEU A 25 9.01 10.41 12.26
C LEU A 25 7.54 10.79 12.00
N GLY A 26 6.60 10.22 12.77
CA GLY A 26 5.17 10.40 12.53
C GLY A 26 4.70 9.68 11.28
N PHE A 27 4.97 10.24 10.10
CA PHE A 27 4.79 9.59 8.81
C PHE A 27 6.06 9.75 7.99
N TRP A 28 6.52 8.66 7.37
CA TRP A 28 7.62 8.72 6.42
C TRP A 28 7.33 7.82 5.22
N SER A 29 7.72 8.27 4.02
CA SER A 29 7.72 7.45 2.81
C SER A 29 9.00 7.72 2.03
N GLY A 30 9.72 6.66 1.68
CA GLY A 30 10.93 6.76 0.86
C GLY A 30 10.62 6.97 -0.63
N PRO A 31 11.63 7.27 -1.45
CA PRO A 31 11.53 7.15 -2.89
C PRO A 31 11.27 5.70 -3.32
N ASP A 32 10.77 5.50 -4.54
CA ASP A 32 10.56 4.17 -5.09
C ASP A 32 11.90 3.45 -5.35
N LEU A 33 11.95 2.17 -4.99
CA LEU A 33 13.02 1.23 -5.32
C LEU A 33 12.89 0.79 -6.78
N ALA A 34 14.04 0.68 -7.44
CA ALA A 34 14.13 0.30 -8.85
C ALA A 34 14.55 -1.16 -9.03
N LEU A 35 14.10 -1.77 -10.12
CA LEU A 35 14.50 -3.13 -10.48
C LEU A 35 15.94 -3.18 -10.99
N ASN A 36 16.76 -4.09 -10.45
CA ASN A 36 18.17 -4.23 -10.82
C ASN A 36 18.36 -4.81 -12.24
N HIS A 37 17.51 -5.78 -12.64
CA HIS A 37 17.57 -6.40 -13.94
C HIS A 37 16.16 -6.65 -14.46
N GLY A 38 15.90 -6.28 -15.72
CA GLY A 38 14.60 -6.48 -16.35
C GLY A 38 14.18 -7.96 -16.41
N LEU A 39 12.87 -8.19 -16.31
CA LEU A 39 12.28 -9.53 -16.41
C LEU A 39 10.81 -9.45 -16.88
N THR A 40 10.27 -10.61 -17.22
CA THR A 40 8.82 -10.80 -17.44
C THR A 40 8.25 -11.68 -16.34
N ILE A 41 7.19 -11.21 -15.68
CA ILE A 41 6.47 -11.97 -14.64
C ILE A 41 5.17 -12.52 -15.25
N HIS A 42 5.08 -13.83 -15.42
CA HIS A 42 3.91 -14.46 -16.00
C HIS A 42 2.73 -14.52 -15.01
N PRO A 43 1.48 -14.52 -15.48
CA PRO A 43 0.30 -14.68 -14.63
C PRO A 43 0.39 -15.89 -13.69
N ASN A 44 -0.03 -15.71 -12.45
CA ASN A 44 -0.06 -16.71 -11.38
C ASN A 44 1.31 -17.36 -11.08
N THR A 45 2.40 -16.66 -11.39
CA THR A 45 3.75 -17.11 -11.04
C THR A 45 4.34 -16.29 -9.90
N THR A 46 5.13 -16.94 -9.07
CA THR A 46 5.98 -16.30 -8.07
C THR A 46 7.39 -16.13 -8.64
N THR A 47 7.90 -14.90 -8.60
CA THR A 47 9.22 -14.56 -9.15
C THR A 47 10.05 -13.77 -8.13
N ASN A 48 11.33 -14.09 -8.01
CA ASN A 48 12.25 -13.32 -7.17
C ASN A 48 12.61 -12.00 -7.88
N LEU A 49 12.34 -10.88 -7.21
CA LEU A 49 12.76 -9.55 -7.61
C LEU A 49 14.01 -9.13 -6.84
N LYS A 50 14.90 -8.43 -7.55
CA LYS A 50 16.10 -7.82 -6.98
C LYS A 50 15.96 -6.33 -7.11
N LEU A 51 15.64 -5.65 -6.02
CA LEU A 51 15.43 -4.21 -6.02
C LEU A 51 16.67 -3.50 -5.49
N VAL A 52 17.06 -2.42 -6.17
CA VAL A 52 18.18 -1.59 -5.78
C VAL A 52 17.74 -0.64 -4.68
N ALA A 53 18.40 -0.70 -3.53
CA ALA A 53 18.23 0.22 -2.44
C ALA A 53 19.54 0.97 -2.17
N THR A 54 19.42 2.19 -1.68
CA THR A 54 20.52 3.07 -1.26
C THR A 54 20.07 3.79 0.00
N PRO A 55 20.96 4.48 0.75
CA PRO A 55 20.60 5.06 2.05
C PRO A 55 19.35 5.96 2.01
N LYS A 56 19.09 6.65 0.90
CA LYS A 56 17.91 7.51 0.71
C LYS A 56 16.56 6.77 0.73
N HIS A 57 16.55 5.46 0.51
CA HIS A 57 15.35 4.63 0.46
C HIS A 57 14.89 4.17 1.84
N LEU A 58 15.63 4.51 2.89
CA LEU A 58 15.32 4.17 4.27
C LEU A 58 14.93 5.41 5.07
N ALA A 59 14.25 5.16 6.18
CA ALA A 59 13.88 6.19 7.12
C ALA A 59 15.14 6.92 7.63
N PRO A 60 15.09 8.25 7.82
CA PRO A 60 16.24 9.02 8.29
C PRO A 60 16.47 8.76 9.78
N VAL A 61 17.11 7.63 10.08
CA VAL A 61 17.43 7.17 11.42
C VAL A 61 18.95 7.14 11.61
N ASP A 62 19.42 7.41 12.82
CA ASP A 62 20.87 7.54 13.10
C ASP A 62 21.66 6.25 12.88
N LYS A 63 21.00 5.09 13.06
CA LYS A 63 21.55 3.74 12.82
C LYS A 63 20.47 2.83 12.27
N LEU A 64 20.82 2.04 11.27
CA LEU A 64 19.94 1.05 10.65
C LEU A 64 20.20 -0.32 11.26
N ASP A 65 19.23 -0.76 12.04
CA ASP A 65 19.12 -2.11 12.57
C ASP A 65 18.23 -2.93 11.61
N PRO A 66 18.58 -4.18 11.22
CA PRO A 66 17.67 -5.11 10.54
C PRO A 66 16.27 -5.18 11.16
N ASN A 67 16.19 -5.01 12.47
CA ASN A 67 14.95 -4.96 13.24
C ASN A 67 14.01 -3.81 12.81
N ILE A 68 14.44 -2.87 11.97
CA ILE A 68 13.61 -1.81 11.41
C ILE A 68 12.66 -2.32 10.31
N PHE A 69 13.09 -3.28 9.49
CA PHE A 69 12.34 -3.75 8.32
C PHE A 69 10.97 -4.35 8.65
N PRO A 70 10.80 -5.11 9.75
CA PRO A 70 9.48 -5.54 10.21
C PRO A 70 8.48 -4.42 10.47
N PHE A 71 8.94 -3.20 10.77
CA PHE A 71 8.08 -2.04 11.01
C PHE A 71 7.81 -1.21 9.76
N LEU A 72 8.55 -1.44 8.66
CA LEU A 72 8.34 -0.70 7.41
C LEU A 72 7.19 -1.32 6.61
N GLY A 73 6.21 -0.50 6.31
CA GLY A 73 5.19 -0.80 5.30
C GLY A 73 5.78 -0.84 3.91
N GLN A 74 5.11 -1.58 3.02
CA GLN A 74 5.48 -1.74 1.62
C GLN A 74 4.33 -1.22 0.75
N SER A 75 4.65 -0.34 -0.19
CA SER A 75 3.66 0.20 -1.14
C SER A 75 4.17 0.03 -2.57
N VAL A 76 3.62 -0.95 -3.27
CA VAL A 76 3.73 -1.10 -4.73
C VAL A 76 3.12 0.11 -5.39
N ARG A 77 3.76 0.61 -6.46
CA ARG A 77 3.19 1.70 -7.24
C ARG A 77 1.81 1.31 -7.75
N SER A 78 0.83 2.18 -7.55
CA SER A 78 -0.58 1.90 -7.85
C SER A 78 -0.82 1.43 -9.28
N CYS A 79 -0.06 1.92 -10.26
CA CYS A 79 -0.19 1.43 -11.63
C CYS A 79 0.26 -0.03 -11.83
N LEU A 80 1.25 -0.48 -11.07
CA LEU A 80 1.71 -1.88 -11.09
C LEU A 80 0.77 -2.78 -10.28
N ALA A 81 0.29 -2.31 -9.14
CA ALA A 81 -0.69 -3.05 -8.35
C ALA A 81 -2.00 -3.26 -9.14
N GLN A 82 -2.51 -2.24 -9.83
CA GLN A 82 -3.73 -2.32 -10.65
C GLN A 82 -3.60 -3.23 -11.89
N VAL A 83 -2.39 -3.61 -12.29
CA VAL A 83 -2.17 -4.65 -13.31
C VAL A 83 -1.93 -6.04 -12.71
N GLY A 84 -1.99 -6.15 -11.38
CA GLY A 84 -1.95 -7.40 -10.62
C GLY A 84 -0.62 -7.69 -9.93
N LEU A 85 0.34 -6.77 -9.92
CA LEU A 85 1.62 -6.99 -9.23
C LEU A 85 1.46 -6.85 -7.72
N GLU A 86 1.75 -7.92 -6.99
CA GLU A 86 2.01 -7.88 -5.56
C GLU A 86 3.49 -8.18 -5.32
N THR A 87 4.09 -7.51 -4.34
CA THR A 87 5.48 -7.77 -3.94
C THR A 87 5.58 -7.92 -2.44
N TRP A 88 6.57 -8.64 -1.92
CA TRP A 88 6.92 -8.60 -0.50
C TRP A 88 8.41 -8.83 -0.30
N LEU A 89 9.00 -8.08 0.62
CA LEU A 89 10.37 -8.26 1.06
C LEU A 89 10.53 -9.62 1.75
N ASN A 90 11.54 -10.39 1.33
CA ASN A 90 11.96 -11.56 2.09
C ASN A 90 12.79 -11.10 3.29
N GLN A 91 12.12 -10.76 4.40
CA GLN A 91 12.75 -10.21 5.60
C GLN A 91 13.84 -11.13 6.17
N ALA A 92 13.66 -12.45 6.08
CA ALA A 92 14.66 -13.42 6.55
C ALA A 92 15.98 -13.38 5.76
N ALA A 93 15.98 -12.77 4.57
CA ALA A 93 17.18 -12.59 3.76
C ALA A 93 17.84 -11.21 3.95
N VAL A 94 17.32 -10.37 4.86
CA VAL A 94 17.93 -9.10 5.25
C VAL A 94 18.67 -9.29 6.56
N ASP A 95 19.95 -9.65 6.47
CA ASP A 95 20.81 -9.81 7.63
C ASP A 95 21.46 -8.49 8.08
N GLU A 96 22.18 -8.55 9.20
CA GLU A 96 22.88 -7.40 9.75
C GLU A 96 23.93 -6.80 8.80
N ASN A 97 24.60 -7.63 8.01
CA ASN A 97 25.60 -7.14 7.06
C ASN A 97 24.95 -6.37 5.90
N LEU A 98 23.81 -6.85 5.41
CA LEU A 98 23.05 -6.18 4.36
C LEU A 98 22.45 -4.86 4.87
N ALA A 99 21.88 -4.86 6.07
CA ALA A 99 21.33 -3.65 6.69
C ALA A 99 22.42 -2.59 6.92
N ARG A 100 23.56 -2.97 7.52
CA ARG A 100 24.71 -2.06 7.71
C ARG A 100 25.29 -1.57 6.39
N SER A 101 25.35 -2.42 5.36
CA SER A 101 25.81 -1.99 4.03
C SER A 101 24.91 -0.90 3.46
N LEU A 102 23.60 -1.00 3.67
CA LEU A 102 22.63 -0.03 3.17
C LEU A 102 22.73 1.35 3.85
N GLU A 103 23.45 1.47 4.98
CA GLU A 103 23.77 2.77 5.59
C GLU A 103 24.72 3.60 4.72
N THR A 104 25.58 2.96 3.92
CA THR A 104 26.72 3.61 3.28
C THR A 104 26.77 3.44 1.76
N GLN A 105 26.12 2.42 1.23
CA GLN A 105 26.22 2.07 -0.19
C GLN A 105 24.92 1.54 -0.76
N GLU A 106 24.95 1.32 -2.08
CA GLU A 106 23.90 0.61 -2.79
C GLU A 106 23.91 -0.88 -2.43
N VAL A 107 22.73 -1.45 -2.20
CA VAL A 107 22.54 -2.88 -1.96
C VAL A 107 21.37 -3.42 -2.76
N ILE A 108 21.38 -4.73 -2.98
CA ILE A 108 20.27 -5.44 -3.62
C ILE A 108 19.41 -6.08 -2.53
N LEU A 109 18.16 -5.64 -2.42
CA LEU A 109 17.17 -6.23 -1.53
C LEU A 109 16.40 -7.36 -2.24
N PRO A 110 16.23 -8.52 -1.57
CA PRO A 110 15.51 -9.66 -2.12
C PRO A 110 14.00 -9.52 -1.87
N PHE A 111 13.25 -9.33 -2.95
CA PHE A 111 11.79 -9.32 -2.93
C PHE A 111 11.26 -10.55 -3.65
N THR A 112 10.04 -10.92 -3.31
CA THR A 112 9.23 -11.86 -4.07
C THR A 112 8.08 -11.10 -4.70
N ALA A 113 7.68 -11.47 -5.90
CA ALA A 113 6.52 -10.90 -6.55
C ALA A 113 5.60 -11.98 -7.10
N CYS A 114 4.30 -11.68 -7.09
CA CYS A 114 3.27 -12.43 -7.77
C CYS A 114 2.51 -11.54 -8.74
N ASN A 115 2.15 -12.10 -9.89
CA ASN A 115 1.29 -11.44 -10.86
C ASN A 115 -0.10 -12.09 -10.84
N PHE A 116 -1.08 -11.42 -10.24
CA PHE A 116 -2.49 -11.84 -10.24
C PHE A 116 -3.28 -11.31 -11.44
N GLY A 117 -2.63 -10.54 -12.31
CA GLY A 117 -3.18 -10.11 -13.58
C GLY A 117 -3.32 -11.26 -14.57
N GLN A 118 -3.97 -10.99 -15.69
CA GLN A 118 -4.21 -12.00 -16.74
C GLN A 118 -3.22 -11.90 -17.91
N ARG A 119 -2.19 -11.05 -17.80
CA ARG A 119 -1.17 -10.81 -18.82
C ARG A 119 0.23 -10.90 -18.21
N PRO A 120 1.24 -11.38 -18.96
CA PRO A 120 2.63 -11.25 -18.52
C PRO A 120 2.99 -9.78 -18.30
N LEU A 121 3.71 -9.47 -17.23
CA LEU A 121 4.17 -8.11 -16.93
C LEU A 121 5.65 -7.98 -17.29
N GLU A 122 5.96 -7.10 -18.24
CA GLU A 122 7.33 -6.72 -18.56
C GLU A 122 7.76 -5.55 -17.67
N ILE A 123 8.84 -5.75 -16.94
CA ILE A 123 9.45 -4.75 -16.07
C ILE A 123 10.91 -4.64 -16.46
N LEU A 124 11.36 -3.45 -16.85
CA LEU A 124 12.73 -3.23 -17.33
C LEU A 124 13.68 -2.85 -16.19
N THR A 125 14.98 -2.99 -16.45
CA THR A 125 16.02 -2.48 -15.55
C THR A 125 15.80 -0.99 -15.29
N GLY A 126 15.79 -0.59 -14.02
CA GLY A 126 15.57 0.79 -13.60
C GLY A 126 14.10 1.19 -13.44
N ASP A 127 13.13 0.36 -13.83
CA ASP A 127 11.73 0.64 -13.56
C ASP A 127 11.47 0.67 -12.04
N ARG A 128 10.77 1.71 -11.60
CA ARG A 128 10.40 1.94 -10.18
C ARG A 128 9.20 1.07 -9.82
N ILE A 129 9.31 0.27 -8.76
CA ILE A 129 8.34 -0.79 -8.45
C ILE A 129 7.50 -0.47 -7.22
N MET A 130 8.16 -0.14 -6.13
CA MET A 130 7.53 0.00 -4.81
C MET A 130 8.37 0.92 -3.93
N ARG A 131 7.81 1.41 -2.83
CA ARG A 131 8.54 2.20 -1.83
C ARG A 131 8.28 1.68 -0.42
N PHE A 132 9.26 1.83 0.45
CA PHE A 132 9.04 1.67 1.89
C PHE A 132 8.32 2.89 2.47
N PHE A 133 7.55 2.65 3.52
CA PHE A 133 6.96 3.71 4.31
C PHE A 133 6.84 3.31 5.77
N TYR A 134 6.57 4.28 6.62
CA TYR A 134 6.26 4.09 8.02
C TYR A 134 5.12 5.02 8.41
N VAL A 135 4.19 4.49 9.20
CA VAL A 135 3.11 5.26 9.83
C VAL A 135 3.16 5.04 11.33
N ASN A 136 3.21 6.11 12.11
CA ASN A 136 2.96 6.08 13.53
C ASN A 136 1.43 6.17 13.74
N PRO A 137 0.77 5.12 14.25
CA PRO A 137 -0.68 5.16 14.48
C PRO A 137 -1.12 6.29 15.42
N LYS A 138 -0.23 6.77 16.31
CA LYS A 138 -0.50 7.90 17.22
C LYS A 138 -0.66 9.24 16.49
N ASN A 139 -0.15 9.34 15.26
CA ASN A 139 -0.23 10.55 14.43
C ASN A 139 -1.39 10.48 13.42
N ARG A 140 -2.19 9.41 13.48
CA ARG A 140 -3.41 9.28 12.67
C ARG A 140 -4.38 10.40 13.04
N LEU A 141 -4.93 11.07 12.04
CA LEU A 141 -6.07 11.96 12.22
C LEU A 141 -7.27 11.12 12.65
N SER A 142 -7.83 11.45 13.81
CA SER A 142 -9.01 10.81 14.36
C SER A 142 -9.93 11.84 15.00
N GLY A 143 -11.13 11.40 15.27
CA GLY A 143 -12.21 12.15 15.85
C GLY A 143 -12.49 13.49 15.19
N SER A 144 -12.69 14.52 16.00
CA SER A 144 -12.93 15.88 15.51
C SER A 144 -11.81 16.39 14.60
N ALA A 145 -10.56 15.99 14.81
CA ALA A 145 -9.47 16.40 13.91
C ALA A 145 -9.63 15.83 12.49
N LEU A 146 -10.18 14.61 12.33
CA LEU A 146 -10.50 14.05 11.02
C LEU A 146 -11.75 14.73 10.43
N GLU A 147 -12.78 14.95 11.24
CA GLU A 147 -14.00 15.63 10.81
C GLU A 147 -13.70 17.07 10.32
N ASP A 148 -12.85 17.79 11.06
CA ASP A 148 -12.46 19.18 10.78
C ASP A 148 -11.72 19.29 9.45
N VAL A 149 -10.84 18.35 9.09
CA VAL A 149 -10.11 18.42 7.80
C VAL A 149 -11.02 18.18 6.60
N VAL A 150 -12.11 17.41 6.77
CA VAL A 150 -13.14 17.24 5.75
C VAL A 150 -14.00 18.51 5.66
N GLU A 151 -14.45 19.06 6.79
CA GLU A 151 -15.25 20.28 6.83
C GLU A 151 -14.50 21.50 6.27
N GLN A 152 -13.20 21.59 6.56
CA GLN A 152 -12.31 22.64 6.04
C GLN A 152 -11.86 22.39 4.60
N LYS A 153 -12.35 21.33 3.94
CA LYS A 153 -12.01 20.97 2.55
C LYS A 153 -10.52 20.72 2.30
N GLN A 154 -9.77 20.32 3.33
CA GLN A 154 -8.42 19.76 3.14
C GLN A 154 -8.52 18.34 2.56
N ILE A 155 -9.64 17.66 2.81
CA ILE A 155 -10.07 16.45 2.11
C ILE A 155 -11.42 16.78 1.47
N GLU A 156 -11.51 16.75 0.15
CA GLU A 156 -12.77 16.87 -0.55
C GLU A 156 -13.19 15.52 -1.10
N ILE A 157 -14.45 15.14 -0.84
CA ILE A 157 -15.00 13.85 -1.22
C ILE A 157 -16.24 14.11 -2.06
N ALA A 158 -16.22 13.64 -3.31
CA ALA A 158 -17.40 13.72 -4.16
C ALA A 158 -18.49 12.75 -3.67
N GLY A 159 -19.75 13.12 -3.92
CA GLY A 159 -20.91 12.35 -3.48
C GLY A 159 -21.50 12.83 -2.16
N LYS A 160 -22.31 11.98 -1.53
CA LYS A 160 -23.07 12.27 -0.32
C LYS A 160 -22.58 11.39 0.84
N GLN A 161 -22.29 12.01 1.98
CA GLN A 161 -22.08 11.29 3.24
C GLN A 161 -23.31 10.42 3.57
N GLY A 162 -23.09 9.22 4.10
CA GLY A 162 -24.15 8.23 4.37
C GLY A 162 -24.52 7.36 3.16
N LYS A 163 -24.01 7.69 1.97
CA LYS A 163 -24.25 6.91 0.75
C LYS A 163 -22.95 6.54 0.05
N ASP A 164 -22.17 7.55 -0.34
CA ASP A 164 -20.96 7.37 -1.14
C ASP A 164 -19.71 7.29 -0.25
N TRP A 165 -19.80 7.81 0.98
CA TRP A 165 -18.78 7.70 2.01
C TRP A 165 -19.36 7.88 3.41
N VAL A 166 -18.70 7.35 4.44
CA VAL A 166 -19.07 7.48 5.86
C VAL A 166 -17.83 7.55 6.75
N PHE A 167 -17.96 8.15 7.93
CA PHE A 167 -16.97 7.97 9.00
C PHE A 167 -17.15 6.59 9.63
N VAL A 168 -16.06 6.00 10.11
CA VAL A 168 -16.08 4.72 10.82
C VAL A 168 -15.29 4.80 12.13
N ASP A 169 -15.66 3.97 13.11
CA ASP A 169 -14.96 3.82 14.39
C ASP A 169 -13.90 2.70 14.37
N GLU A 170 -13.31 2.41 15.54
CA GLU A 170 -12.29 1.37 15.72
C GLU A 170 -12.78 -0.05 15.42
N GLU A 171 -14.10 -0.28 15.52
CA GLU A 171 -14.72 -1.58 15.20
C GLU A 171 -15.08 -1.66 13.71
N GLY A 172 -14.97 -0.55 12.96
CA GLY A 172 -15.35 -0.45 11.57
C GLY A 172 -16.86 -0.21 11.40
N GLU A 173 -17.56 0.20 12.44
CA GLU A 173 -18.98 0.50 12.35
C GLU A 173 -19.21 1.88 11.73
N SER A 174 -20.21 1.98 10.86
CA SER A 174 -20.55 3.21 10.16
C SER A 174 -21.17 4.23 11.11
N LEU A 175 -20.72 5.48 11.02
CA LEU A 175 -21.15 6.55 11.89
C LEU A 175 -21.99 7.60 11.10
N GLU A 176 -23.28 7.75 11.43
CA GLU A 176 -24.26 8.53 10.64
C GLU A 176 -24.34 10.07 10.93
N ALA A 177 -23.72 10.56 11.99
CA ALA A 177 -23.72 11.94 12.51
C ALA A 177 -22.29 12.50 12.76
N ARG A 178 -22.11 13.52 13.62
CA ARG A 178 -20.78 13.91 14.16
C ARG A 178 -20.50 13.07 15.40
N HIS A 179 -19.32 12.45 15.47
CA HIS A 179 -19.05 11.41 16.44
C HIS A 179 -17.88 11.71 17.38
N GLY A 180 -17.22 12.85 17.17
CA GLY A 180 -16.21 13.31 18.12
C GLY A 180 -15.13 12.25 18.25
N GLN A 181 -14.83 11.77 19.46
CA GLN A 181 -13.62 10.97 19.72
C GLN A 181 -13.59 9.57 19.09
N THR A 182 -14.69 9.04 18.55
CA THR A 182 -14.73 7.64 18.07
C THR A 182 -14.31 7.46 16.62
N THR A 183 -14.37 8.51 15.80
CA THR A 183 -14.03 8.43 14.37
C THR A 183 -12.55 8.10 14.16
N VAL A 184 -12.21 7.11 13.34
CA VAL A 184 -10.80 6.73 13.08
C VAL A 184 -10.43 6.65 11.60
N ALA A 185 -11.41 6.50 10.71
CA ALA A 185 -11.18 6.43 9.28
C ALA A 185 -12.38 6.96 8.49
N ILE A 186 -12.22 7.06 7.18
CA ILE A 186 -13.34 7.26 6.25
C ILE A 186 -13.46 6.01 5.38
N ARG A 187 -14.66 5.46 5.32
CA ARG A 187 -15.03 4.40 4.39
C ARG A 187 -15.63 5.02 3.13
N PHE A 188 -15.09 4.65 1.97
CA PHE A 188 -15.54 5.10 0.66
C PHE A 188 -16.21 3.96 -0.07
N GLN A 189 -17.41 4.21 -0.59
CA GLN A 189 -18.12 3.25 -1.40
C GLN A 189 -17.46 3.14 -2.79
N LEU A 190 -17.30 1.92 -3.28
CA LEU A 190 -16.90 1.64 -4.65
C LEU A 190 -18.12 1.77 -5.57
N THR A 191 -17.96 2.46 -6.69
CA THR A 191 -18.97 2.55 -7.74
C THR A 191 -19.27 1.17 -8.32
N ASP A 192 -20.47 0.91 -8.83
CA ASP A 192 -20.83 -0.38 -9.45
C ASP A 192 -19.91 -0.80 -10.61
N GLU A 193 -19.34 0.17 -11.32
CA GLU A 193 -18.36 -0.09 -12.38
C GLU A 193 -17.09 -0.74 -11.80
N ARG A 194 -16.83 -1.98 -12.22
CA ARG A 194 -15.57 -2.68 -11.96
C ARG A 194 -14.76 -2.72 -13.25
N LEU A 195 -13.46 -2.51 -13.11
CA LEU A 195 -12.52 -2.45 -14.22
C LEU A 195 -11.62 -3.69 -14.22
N TYR A 196 -11.09 -4.03 -15.39
CA TYR A 196 -10.08 -5.07 -15.55
C TYR A 196 -9.21 -4.79 -16.77
N ILE A 197 -8.10 -5.52 -16.88
CA ILE A 197 -7.28 -5.56 -18.08
C ILE A 197 -7.56 -6.90 -18.77
N PRO A 198 -8.03 -6.90 -20.03
CA PRO A 198 -8.29 -8.13 -20.77
C PRO A 198 -7.08 -9.06 -20.87
N SER A 199 -7.33 -10.36 -20.83
CA SER A 199 -6.31 -11.39 -21.06
C SER A 199 -5.70 -11.28 -22.45
N SER A 200 -4.40 -11.48 -22.54
CA SER A 200 -3.63 -11.53 -23.80
C SER A 200 -2.30 -12.22 -23.54
N ASP A 201 -1.79 -12.95 -24.53
CA ASP A 201 -0.46 -13.55 -24.48
C ASP A 201 0.65 -12.51 -24.65
N GLN A 202 0.32 -11.30 -25.14
CA GLN A 202 1.27 -10.21 -25.25
C GLN A 202 1.60 -9.65 -23.87
N SER A 203 2.90 -9.54 -23.57
CA SER A 203 3.38 -8.86 -22.37
C SER A 203 2.85 -7.43 -22.31
N LEU A 204 2.64 -6.98 -21.07
CA LEU A 204 2.19 -5.64 -20.74
C LEU A 204 3.30 -4.90 -20.01
N ARG A 205 3.54 -3.65 -20.41
CA ARG A 205 4.40 -2.71 -19.69
C ARG A 205 3.57 -1.51 -19.25
N VAL A 206 3.63 -1.18 -17.96
CA VAL A 206 2.96 -0.01 -17.37
C VAL A 206 3.92 0.69 -16.43
N THR A 207 4.15 1.97 -16.66
CA THR A 207 5.06 2.82 -15.86
C THR A 207 4.38 4.05 -15.27
N SER A 208 3.15 4.34 -15.73
CA SER A 208 2.37 5.52 -15.35
C SER A 208 0.86 5.23 -15.20
N LYS A 209 0.15 6.15 -14.53
CA LYS A 209 -1.32 6.12 -14.41
C LYS A 209 -2.02 6.37 -15.74
N GLU A 210 -1.41 7.15 -16.63
CA GLU A 210 -1.94 7.43 -17.97
C GLU A 210 -1.97 6.18 -18.84
N GLU A 211 -0.85 5.45 -18.90
CA GLU A 211 -0.76 4.17 -19.61
C GLU A 211 -1.78 3.16 -19.08
N LEU A 212 -1.92 3.08 -17.76
CA LEU A 212 -2.91 2.22 -17.12
C LEU A 212 -4.34 2.57 -17.56
N ASN A 213 -4.70 3.85 -17.60
CA ASN A 213 -6.05 4.28 -17.99
C ASN A 213 -6.44 3.80 -19.39
N ASN A 214 -5.48 3.72 -20.30
CA ASN A 214 -5.71 3.26 -21.67
C ASN A 214 -5.95 1.73 -21.77
N LEU A 215 -5.64 0.98 -20.71
CA LEU A 215 -5.72 -0.48 -20.67
C LEU A 215 -6.94 -0.98 -19.91
N LEU A 216 -7.42 -0.21 -18.94
CA LEU A 216 -8.56 -0.57 -18.11
C LEU A 216 -9.85 -0.53 -18.94
N GLN A 217 -10.65 -1.57 -18.79
CA GLN A 217 -11.95 -1.72 -19.43
C GLN A 217 -13.00 -2.14 -18.39
N PRO A 218 -14.28 -1.78 -18.57
CA PRO A 218 -15.34 -2.29 -17.72
C PRO A 218 -15.47 -3.80 -17.87
N ILE A 219 -15.73 -4.50 -16.77
CA ILE A 219 -15.96 -5.95 -16.78
C ILE A 219 -17.26 -6.25 -17.58
N PRO A 220 -17.22 -7.15 -18.58
CA PRO A 220 -18.42 -7.56 -19.30
C PRO A 220 -19.47 -8.15 -18.35
N ARG A 221 -20.76 -7.88 -18.62
CA ARG A 221 -21.86 -8.44 -17.83
C ARG A 221 -21.77 -9.98 -17.74
N GLY A 222 -21.92 -10.51 -16.53
CA GLY A 222 -21.87 -11.95 -16.26
C GLY A 222 -20.46 -12.56 -16.22
N LYS A 223 -19.40 -11.75 -16.40
CA LYS A 223 -18.03 -12.23 -16.25
C LYS A 223 -17.59 -12.10 -14.79
N GLU A 224 -17.20 -13.22 -14.19
CA GLU A 224 -16.57 -13.24 -12.87
C GLU A 224 -15.05 -13.25 -13.02
N LEU A 225 -14.38 -12.34 -12.32
CA LEU A 225 -12.93 -12.20 -12.33
C LEU A 225 -12.40 -12.26 -10.90
N PHE A 226 -11.36 -13.08 -10.72
CA PHE A 226 -10.68 -13.24 -9.45
C PHE A 226 -9.86 -12.01 -9.06
N PHE A 227 -9.29 -11.32 -10.05
CA PHE A 227 -8.63 -10.03 -9.89
C PHE A 227 -9.39 -8.98 -10.70
N ARG A 228 -9.72 -7.86 -10.05
CA ARG A 228 -10.42 -6.72 -10.65
C ARG A 228 -10.02 -5.42 -9.95
N VAL A 229 -10.28 -4.28 -10.59
CA VAL A 229 -10.03 -2.97 -10.01
C VAL A 229 -11.38 -2.32 -9.69
N GLY A 230 -11.58 -1.98 -8.41
CA GLY A 230 -12.68 -1.15 -7.95
C GLY A 230 -12.28 0.33 -7.95
N GLN A 231 -13.26 1.22 -8.04
CA GLN A 231 -13.01 2.65 -7.92
C GLN A 231 -14.09 3.36 -7.09
N THR A 232 -13.70 4.39 -6.35
CA THR A 232 -14.62 5.28 -5.62
C THR A 232 -15.10 6.43 -6.51
N LEU A 233 -16.00 7.28 -6.01
CA LEU A 233 -16.12 8.63 -6.54
C LEU A 233 -14.82 9.43 -6.31
N PRO A 234 -14.57 10.50 -7.07
CA PRO A 234 -13.36 11.30 -6.92
C PRO A 234 -13.17 11.86 -5.51
N ILE A 235 -11.91 11.86 -5.07
CA ILE A 235 -11.47 12.59 -3.88
C ILE A 235 -10.38 13.60 -4.29
N ARG A 236 -10.17 14.59 -3.43
CA ARG A 236 -9.04 15.51 -3.51
C ARG A 236 -8.38 15.62 -2.15
N LEU A 237 -7.08 15.35 -2.09
CA LEU A 237 -6.27 15.52 -0.89
C LEU A 237 -5.43 16.80 -1.00
N GLY A 238 -5.47 17.65 0.01
CA GLY A 238 -4.54 18.76 0.19
C GLY A 238 -3.13 18.27 0.55
N ASP A 239 -2.59 18.74 1.66
CA ASP A 239 -1.30 18.33 2.22
C ASP A 239 -1.38 17.02 3.05
N ILE A 240 -2.58 16.44 3.15
CA ILE A 240 -2.87 15.23 3.94
C ILE A 240 -2.47 13.97 3.17
N LYS A 241 -1.95 12.99 3.91
CA LYS A 241 -1.58 11.67 3.40
C LYS A 241 -2.69 10.66 3.70
N GLY A 242 -3.02 9.82 2.72
CA GLY A 242 -3.96 8.72 2.89
C GLY A 242 -3.26 7.37 2.95
N MET A 243 -3.79 6.44 3.74
CA MET A 243 -3.40 5.04 3.74
C MET A 243 -4.64 4.15 3.69
N LEU A 244 -4.81 3.41 2.61
CA LEU A 244 -5.88 2.41 2.49
C LEU A 244 -5.65 1.30 3.52
N ASN A 245 -6.72 0.88 4.17
CA ASN A 245 -6.75 -0.30 5.02
C ASN A 245 -6.72 -1.54 4.11
N LEU A 246 -5.61 -2.27 4.10
CA LEU A 246 -5.42 -3.47 3.28
C LEU A 246 -5.94 -4.76 3.95
N GLY A 247 -6.85 -4.63 4.92
CA GLY A 247 -7.37 -5.75 5.69
C GLY A 247 -7.93 -6.88 4.81
N THR A 248 -7.87 -8.10 5.33
CA THR A 248 -8.62 -9.22 4.76
C THR A 248 -10.07 -9.07 5.17
N HIS A 249 -10.99 -9.15 4.21
CA HIS A 249 -12.42 -9.05 4.45
C HIS A 249 -13.12 -10.38 4.13
N GLY A 250 -13.93 -10.86 5.07
CA GLY A 250 -14.72 -12.10 4.91
C GLY A 250 -13.89 -13.34 4.59
N ASP A 251 -14.42 -14.21 3.71
CA ASP A 251 -13.85 -15.52 3.33
C ASP A 251 -12.60 -15.44 2.40
N GLY A 252 -11.78 -14.40 2.52
CA GLY A 252 -10.48 -14.30 1.84
C GLY A 252 -10.37 -13.26 0.71
N GLY A 253 -11.26 -12.27 0.67
CA GLY A 253 -11.05 -11.08 -0.18
C GLY A 253 -10.01 -10.15 0.44
N ARG A 254 -9.10 -9.59 -0.37
CA ARG A 254 -8.12 -8.60 0.11
C ARG A 254 -7.76 -7.57 -0.95
N HIS A 255 -7.28 -6.42 -0.47
CA HIS A 255 -6.64 -5.41 -1.29
C HIS A 255 -5.17 -5.78 -1.57
N LEU A 256 -4.67 -5.51 -2.78
CA LEU A 256 -3.22 -5.64 -3.05
C LEU A 256 -2.42 -4.47 -2.44
N GLN A 257 -1.09 -4.62 -2.35
CA GLN A 257 -0.19 -3.73 -1.61
C GLN A 257 0.07 -2.36 -2.29
N SER A 258 -0.95 -1.55 -2.59
CA SER A 258 -0.79 -0.12 -2.92
C SER A 258 -1.54 0.78 -1.93
N PRO A 259 -1.16 0.78 -0.63
CA PRO A 259 -1.95 1.47 0.39
C PRO A 259 -1.81 2.99 0.35
N LEU A 260 -0.71 3.54 -0.17
CA LEU A 260 -0.42 4.96 -0.02
C LEU A 260 -1.14 5.84 -1.05
N VAL A 261 -1.73 6.92 -0.55
CA VAL A 261 -2.26 8.01 -1.35
C VAL A 261 -1.49 9.29 -1.00
N ASP A 262 -0.68 9.74 -1.95
CA ASP A 262 0.21 10.90 -1.77
C ASP A 262 -0.59 12.22 -1.66
N PRO A 263 -0.06 13.25 -0.95
CA PRO A 263 -0.63 14.59 -0.93
C PRO A 263 -0.83 15.17 -2.33
N GLY A 264 -1.85 16.01 -2.50
CA GLY A 264 -2.21 16.60 -3.79
C GLY A 264 -2.92 15.61 -4.73
N TYR A 265 -3.24 14.39 -4.28
CA TYR A 265 -3.97 13.43 -5.09
C TYR A 265 -5.34 13.98 -5.50
N GLU A 266 -5.67 13.82 -6.78
CA GLU A 266 -6.98 14.14 -7.33
C GLU A 266 -7.47 13.00 -8.23
N GLY A 267 -8.71 12.58 -8.00
CA GLY A 267 -9.41 11.58 -8.80
C GLY A 267 -10.02 10.45 -7.97
N PRO A 268 -10.59 9.43 -8.62
CA PRO A 268 -11.17 8.29 -7.91
C PRO A 268 -10.06 7.48 -7.23
N LEU A 269 -10.27 7.03 -6.00
CA LEU A 269 -9.40 6.00 -5.41
C LEU A 269 -9.65 4.72 -6.19
N ARG A 270 -8.58 4.10 -6.68
CA ARG A 270 -8.65 2.79 -7.31
C ARG A 270 -7.96 1.79 -6.45
N THR A 271 -8.58 0.64 -6.30
CA THR A 271 -8.08 -0.41 -5.44
C THR A 271 -8.23 -1.78 -6.09
N GLU A 272 -7.23 -2.60 -5.84
CA GLU A 272 -7.05 -3.92 -6.39
C GLU A 272 -7.84 -4.93 -5.57
N LEU A 273 -8.91 -5.49 -6.15
CA LEU A 273 -9.78 -6.44 -5.47
C LEU A 273 -9.38 -7.85 -5.89
N PHE A 274 -8.92 -8.64 -4.92
CA PHE A 274 -8.57 -10.04 -5.10
C PHE A 274 -9.54 -10.94 -4.35
N GLY A 275 -10.07 -11.96 -5.02
CA GLY A 275 -10.99 -12.94 -4.45
C GLY A 275 -12.48 -12.73 -4.80
N PRO A 276 -13.34 -13.72 -4.49
CA PRO A 276 -14.77 -13.67 -4.80
C PRO A 276 -15.51 -12.68 -3.89
N ASN A 277 -15.21 -12.71 -2.59
CA ASN A 277 -15.94 -11.98 -1.55
C ASN A 277 -15.12 -10.76 -1.11
N HIS A 278 -15.26 -9.65 -1.83
CA HIS A 278 -14.62 -8.39 -1.46
C HIS A 278 -15.71 -7.36 -1.10
N PRO A 279 -15.54 -6.56 -0.03
CA PRO A 279 -16.47 -5.47 0.24
C PRO A 279 -16.56 -4.52 -0.94
N ASP A 280 -17.70 -3.89 -1.07
CA ASP A 280 -17.97 -2.84 -2.04
C ASP A 280 -17.51 -1.47 -1.55
N TRP A 281 -16.57 -1.43 -0.60
CA TRP A 281 -16.00 -0.23 -0.03
C TRP A 281 -14.50 -0.39 0.21
N VAL A 282 -13.84 0.74 0.47
CA VAL A 282 -12.46 0.79 0.96
C VAL A 282 -12.36 1.79 2.11
N GLU A 283 -11.62 1.43 3.16
CA GLU A 283 -11.33 2.33 4.28
C GLU A 283 -10.00 3.01 4.10
N MET A 284 -9.92 4.28 4.49
CA MET A 284 -8.68 5.04 4.46
C MET A 284 -8.45 5.76 5.79
N PHE A 285 -7.25 5.56 6.32
CA PHE A 285 -6.71 6.34 7.43
C PHE A 285 -5.97 7.57 6.89
N PHE A 286 -5.94 8.64 7.67
CA PHE A 286 -5.33 9.90 7.26
C PHE A 286 -4.26 10.35 8.25
N PHE A 287 -3.23 11.02 7.74
CA PHE A 287 -2.08 11.46 8.51
C PHE A 287 -1.66 12.87 8.07
N ARG A 288 -1.15 13.67 9.01
CA ARG A 288 -0.42 14.90 8.72
C ARG A 288 1.08 14.61 8.71
#